data_AF-A0A9X9LF70-F1
#
_entry.id   AF-A0A9X9LF70-F1
#
_cell.length_a   1.000
_cell.length_b   1.000
_cell.length_c   1.000
_cell.angle_alpha   90.00
_cell.angle_beta   90.00
_cell.angle_gamma   90.00
#
_symmetry.space_group_name_H-M   'P 1'
#
loop_
_entity.id
_entity.type
_entity.pdbx_description
1 polymer ?
#
loop_
_entity_poly.entity_id
_entity_poly.type
_entity_poly.pdbx_seq_one_letter_code
_entity_poly.pdbx_strand_id
1 'polypeptide(L)' 'MRLAQVIFDKNDSEFEAKVKQLMEVTGKNQDECIVALHDCNGDVNKAINILLEGNSDT' A
#
# COMPACT_ATOMS: atom_id res chain seq x y z
N MET A 1 -4.66 32.79 -19.28
CA MET A 1 -4.89 32.01 -18.04
C MET A 1 -4.07 30.73 -18.15
N ARG A 2 -2.88 30.66 -17.54
CA ARG A 2 -1.99 29.48 -17.63
C ARG A 2 -2.00 28.71 -16.32
N LEU A 3 -2.34 27.43 -16.46
CA LEU A 3 -1.92 26.26 -15.68
C LEU A 3 -2.52 26.12 -14.27
N ALA A 4 -3.62 25.36 -14.25
CA ALA A 4 -3.96 24.32 -13.29
C ALA A 4 -2.90 24.07 -12.20
N GLN A 5 -3.05 24.71 -11.05
CA GLN A 5 -2.42 24.23 -9.83
C GLN A 5 -3.28 23.09 -9.28
N VAL A 6 -3.20 21.94 -9.96
CA VAL A 6 -3.50 20.64 -9.34
C VAL A 6 -2.28 20.30 -8.49
N ILE A 7 -2.14 21.00 -7.37
CA ILE A 7 -1.24 20.61 -6.29
C ILE A 7 -2.14 19.98 -5.23
N PHE A 8 -2.82 18.91 -5.62
CA PHE A 8 -3.49 18.02 -4.68
C PHE A 8 -2.55 16.82 -4.51
N ASP A 9 -2.17 16.52 -3.27
CA ASP A 9 -1.81 15.17 -2.84
C ASP A 9 -0.61 14.45 -3.47
N LYS A 10 0.52 15.15 -3.67
CA LYS A 10 1.76 14.48 -4.09
C LYS A 10 2.37 13.51 -3.07
N ASN A 11 1.93 13.53 -1.79
CA ASN A 11 2.48 12.63 -0.77
C ASN A 11 1.58 11.41 -0.49
N ASP A 12 0.25 11.59 -0.44
CA ASP A 12 -0.67 10.46 -0.27
C ASP A 12 -0.67 9.50 -1.46
N SER A 13 -0.41 10.01 -2.67
CA SER A 13 -0.36 9.17 -3.88
C SER A 13 0.66 8.03 -3.79
N GLU A 14 1.79 8.19 -3.10
CA GLU A 14 2.78 7.12 -2.98
C GLU A 14 2.33 6.05 -1.99
N PHE A 15 1.78 6.45 -0.84
CA PHE A 15 1.26 5.51 0.14
C PHE A 15 0.06 4.75 -0.42
N GLU A 16 -0.91 5.44 -1.04
CA GLU A 16 -2.05 4.82 -1.69
C GLU A 16 -1.63 3.89 -2.82
N ALA A 17 -0.63 4.25 -3.64
CA ALA A 17 -0.11 3.37 -4.68
C ALA A 17 0.49 2.07 -4.09
N LYS A 18 1.23 2.19 -2.99
CA LYS A 18 1.82 1.04 -2.27
C LYS A 18 0.73 0.14 -1.68
N VAL A 19 -0.28 0.72 -1.02
CA VAL A 19 -1.43 0.00 -0.46
C VAL A 19 -2.21 -0.71 -1.57
N LYS A 20 -2.46 -0.03 -2.68
CA LYS A 20 -3.17 -0.62 -3.83
C LYS A 20 -2.39 -1.78 -4.43
N GLN A 21 -1.06 -1.64 -4.58
CA GLN A 21 -0.21 -2.74 -5.03
C GLN A 21 -0.25 -3.94 -4.07
N LEU A 22 -0.25 -3.70 -2.76
CA LEU A 22 -0.41 -4.76 -1.76
C LEU A 22 -1.74 -5.50 -1.95
N MET A 23 -2.85 -4.78 -2.10
CA MET A 23 -4.16 -5.37 -2.34
C MET A 23 -4.18 -6.20 -3.62
N GLU A 24 -3.60 -5.70 -4.71
CA GLU A 24 -3.57 -6.40 -6.01
C GLU A 24 -2.70 -7.67 -5.97
N VAL A 25 -1.57 -7.65 -5.25
CA VAL A 25 -0.65 -8.80 -5.16
C VAL A 25 -1.12 -9.83 -4.15
N THR A 26 -1.59 -9.39 -2.99
CA THR A 26 -1.92 -10.27 -1.85
C THR A 26 -3.39 -10.69 -1.84
N GLY A 27 -4.26 -9.97 -2.56
CA GLY A 27 -5.70 -10.16 -2.53
C GLY A 27 -6.36 -9.72 -1.22
N LYS A 28 -5.61 -9.06 -0.32
CA LYS A 28 -6.10 -8.58 0.96
C LYS A 28 -6.83 -7.25 0.83
N ASN A 29 -7.62 -6.93 1.84
CA ASN A 29 -8.33 -5.67 1.97
C ASN A 29 -7.38 -4.51 2.31
N GLN A 30 -7.82 -3.30 1.97
CA GLN A 30 -7.05 -2.07 2.14
C GLN A 30 -6.55 -1.88 3.57
N ASP A 31 -7.39 -2.16 4.57
CA ASP A 31 -7.06 -2.03 5.99
C ASP A 31 -5.85 -2.90 6.38
N GLU A 32 -5.86 -4.19 5.98
CA GLU A 32 -4.72 -5.09 6.23
C GLU A 32 -3.46 -4.61 5.51
N CYS A 33 -3.62 -4.09 4.29
CA CYS A 33 -2.51 -3.55 3.52
C CYS A 33 -1.90 -2.28 4.15
N ILE A 34 -2.74 -1.40 4.71
CA ILE A 34 -2.31 -0.19 5.43
C ILE A 34 -1.54 -0.57 6.69
N VAL A 35 -2.07 -1.49 7.50
CA VAL A 35 -1.43 -1.96 8.73
C VAL A 35 -0.09 -2.62 8.40
N ALA A 36 -0.06 -3.55 7.45
CA ALA A 36 1.17 -4.24 7.06
C ALA A 36 2.22 -3.28 6.49
N LEU A 37 1.81 -2.32 5.67
CA LEU A 37 2.73 -1.31 5.11
C LEU A 37 3.28 -0.40 6.21
N HIS A 38 2.46 -0.03 7.19
CA HIS A 38 2.88 0.77 8.34
C HIS A 38 3.87 0.00 9.23
N ASP A 39 3.58 -1.26 9.54
CA ASP A 39 4.46 -2.16 10.31
C ASP A 39 5.78 -2.45 9.58
N CYS A 40 5.75 -2.41 8.25
CA CYS A 40 6.92 -2.55 7.40
C CYS A 40 7.62 -1.21 7.11
N ASN A 41 7.25 -0.13 7.81
CA ASN A 41 7.87 1.18 7.68
C ASN A 41 7.83 1.74 6.24
N GLY A 42 6.82 1.35 5.46
CA GLY A 42 6.65 1.71 4.05
C GLY A 42 7.29 0.75 3.04
N ASP A 43 7.83 -0.39 3.49
CA ASP A 43 8.40 -1.42 2.63
C ASP A 43 7.32 -2.38 2.11
N VAL A 44 6.99 -2.23 0.82
CA VAL A 44 5.96 -3.02 0.14
C VAL A 44 6.36 -4.49 0.03
N ASN A 45 7.63 -4.82 -0.19
CA ASN A 45 8.03 -6.22 -0.38
C ASN A 45 7.88 -6.99 0.92
N LYS A 46 8.29 -6.38 2.05
CA LYS A 46 8.06 -6.94 3.38
C LYS A 46 6.57 -7.09 3.68
N ALA A 47 5.76 -6.07 3.39
CA ALA A 47 4.32 -6.13 3.61
C ALA A 47 3.64 -7.21 2.74
N ILE A 48 4.05 -7.39 1.48
CA ILE A 48 3.59 -8.48 0.60
C ILE A 48 3.87 -9.83 1.26
N ASN A 49 5.12 -10.05 1.68
CA ASN A 49 5.50 -11.31 2.32
C ASN A 49 4.68 -11.56 3.58
N ILE A 50 4.52 -10.58 4.48
CA ILE A 50 3.69 -10.76 5.70
C ILE A 50 2.24 -11.11 5.37
N LEU A 51 1.63 -10.40 4.41
CA LEU A 51 0.22 -10.60 4.03
C LEU A 51 -0.01 -11.95 3.32
N LEU A 52 0.98 -12.45 2.57
CA LEU A 52 0.96 -13.78 1.95
C LEU A 52 1.32 -14.90 2.93
N GLU A 53 2.29 -14.67 3.81
CA GLU A 53 2.74 -15.61 4.84
C GLU A 53 1.67 -15.81 5.92
N GLY A 54 0.82 -14.82 6.18
CA GLY A 54 -0.36 -14.97 7.05
C GLY A 54 -1.44 -15.92 6.52
N ASN A 55 -1.33 -16.41 5.27
CA ASN A 55 -2.15 -17.51 4.75
C ASN A 55 -1.44 -18.88 4.85
N SER A 56 -0.29 -18.94 5.52
CA SER A 56 0.47 -20.16 5.78
C SER A 56 0.01 -20.86 7.05
N ASP A 57 -1.30 -20.95 7.27
CA ASP A 57 -1.82 -21.93 8.23
C ASP A 57 -2.03 -23.24 7.47
N THR A 58 -1.14 -24.18 7.77
CA THR A 58 -1.28 -25.64 7.54
C THR A 58 -2.64 -26.19 7.92
#